data_AF-A0A3N8LC59-F1
#
_entry.id   AF-A0A3N8LC59-F1
#
_cell.length_a   1.000
_cell.length_b   1.000
_cell.length_c   1.000
_cell.angle_alpha   90.00
_cell.angle_beta   90.00
_cell.angle_gamma   90.00
#
_symmetry.space_group_name_H-M   'P 1'
#
loop_
_entity.id
_entity.type
_entity.pdbx_description
1 polymer ?
#
loop_
_entity_poly.entity_id
_entity_poly.type
_entity_poly.pdbx_seq_one_letter_code
_entity_poly.pdbx_strand_id
1 'polypeptide(L)'
;MSDTELPGAIERIHYASATASDALKPVARWLASHSLDAATLTIEEVADACGGSVASVNRFAKHAGYRGFSELKADLAAVVRQALQPVEKLELEASSAQEGIGAWLADHQRNLAAMDSPLQRERLAHAAARIVESNAVYCLGLGLSTYLTGLLADTLMPYHRQVVWAAAGGGSEQAARHMTRIGSGDTLIAISLPRYSRDTVELARYARERGAYVAALTDDPTAPLAATADCVLLAPAEHRVLSSSSVGMVALIETLASEVLKATPQSKAIAASLSQTVLPYLMFDTTPSMTAKTRADTKADTRPDGKAAGFKHSDGPSGASGKTRKPS
;
A
#
# COMPACT_ATOMS: atom_id res chain seq x y z
N MET A 1 10.51 -6.06 32.31
CA MET A 1 11.19 -6.22 31.02
C MET A 1 10.10 -6.14 29.98
N SER A 2 10.14 -5.09 29.16
CA SER A 2 9.06 -4.68 28.24
C SER A 2 8.76 -5.75 27.20
N ASP A 3 7.48 -5.86 26.87
CA ASP A 3 6.84 -6.74 25.89
C ASP A 3 7.29 -6.37 24.46
N THR A 4 8.59 -6.53 24.21
CA THR A 4 9.23 -6.26 22.93
C THR A 4 8.96 -7.49 22.09
N GLU A 5 8.19 -7.35 21.01
CA GLU A 5 7.92 -8.43 20.05
C GLU A 5 9.22 -9.23 19.81
N LEU A 6 9.17 -10.53 20.08
CA LEU A 6 10.34 -11.39 19.92
C LEU A 6 10.85 -11.28 18.48
N PRO A 7 12.16 -11.09 18.26
CA PRO A 7 12.71 -10.99 16.91
C PRO A 7 12.35 -12.24 16.08
N GLY A 8 12.24 -12.10 14.76
CA GLY A 8 11.94 -13.25 13.89
C GLY A 8 13.02 -14.34 13.96
N ALA A 9 12.69 -15.57 13.57
CA ALA A 9 13.58 -16.73 13.71
C ALA A 9 15.00 -16.53 13.19
N ILE A 10 15.14 -15.91 12.01
CA ILE A 10 16.44 -15.64 11.39
C ILE A 10 17.28 -14.70 12.28
N GLU A 11 16.67 -13.64 12.81
CA GLU A 11 17.36 -12.68 13.67
C GLU A 11 17.77 -13.29 15.01
N ARG A 12 16.89 -14.11 15.60
CA ARG A 12 17.19 -14.88 16.82
C ARG A 12 18.35 -15.85 16.59
N ILE A 13 18.40 -16.52 15.44
CA ILE A 13 19.55 -17.35 15.05
C ILE A 13 20.81 -16.50 14.99
N HIS A 14 20.81 -15.36 14.28
CA HIS A 14 22.01 -14.53 14.17
C HIS A 14 22.50 -14.01 15.52
N TYR A 15 21.59 -13.53 16.38
CA TYR A 15 21.92 -13.08 17.73
C TYR A 15 22.45 -14.22 18.61
N ALA A 16 21.80 -15.38 18.58
CA ALA A 16 22.24 -16.57 19.28
C ALA A 16 23.61 -17.06 18.79
N SER A 17 23.87 -16.95 17.48
CA SER A 17 25.15 -17.33 16.88
C SER A 17 26.30 -16.43 17.33
N ALA A 18 26.04 -15.14 17.55
CA ALA A 18 27.06 -14.21 18.07
C ALA A 18 27.45 -14.51 19.53
N THR A 19 26.55 -15.13 20.30
CA THR A 19 26.73 -15.40 21.74
C THR A 19 26.91 -16.89 22.06
N ALA A 20 27.04 -17.74 21.04
CA ALA A 20 27.14 -19.19 21.21
C ALA A 20 28.48 -19.61 21.80
N SER A 21 28.43 -20.55 22.76
CA SER A 21 29.64 -21.23 23.29
C SER A 21 30.38 -22.00 22.19
N ASP A 22 31.66 -22.32 22.40
CA ASP A 22 32.51 -23.04 21.44
C ASP A 22 31.88 -24.37 20.96
N ALA A 23 31.22 -25.09 21.85
CA ALA A 23 30.54 -26.35 21.55
C ALA A 23 29.32 -26.20 20.61
N LEU A 24 28.75 -25.00 20.50
CA LEU A 24 27.59 -24.71 19.65
C LEU A 24 27.97 -23.95 18.37
N LYS A 25 29.22 -23.47 18.23
CA LYS A 25 29.68 -22.72 17.05
C LYS A 25 29.42 -23.42 15.70
N PRO A 26 29.61 -24.76 15.56
CA PRO A 26 29.31 -25.44 14.30
C PRO A 26 27.82 -25.34 13.91
N VAL A 27 26.93 -25.62 14.88
CA VAL A 27 25.48 -25.52 14.72
C VAL A 27 25.08 -24.06 14.42
N ALA A 28 25.60 -23.11 15.19
CA ALA A 28 25.33 -21.69 15.07
C ALA A 28 25.71 -21.13 13.68
N ARG A 29 26.91 -21.48 13.19
CA ARG A 29 27.39 -21.05 11.89
C ARG A 29 26.50 -21.62 10.78
N TRP A 30 26.21 -22.92 10.84
CA TRP A 30 25.43 -23.58 9.81
C TRP A 30 23.99 -23.05 9.75
N LEU A 31 23.32 -22.91 10.89
CA LEU A 31 21.96 -22.37 10.95
C LEU A 31 21.89 -20.90 10.52
N ALA A 32 22.93 -20.09 10.80
CA ALA A 32 22.97 -18.70 10.36
C ALA A 32 23.18 -18.55 8.84
N SER A 33 23.83 -19.51 8.17
CA SER A 33 24.03 -19.49 6.72
C SER A 33 22.95 -20.25 5.94
N HIS A 34 22.26 -21.19 6.58
CA HIS A 34 21.28 -22.09 5.95
C HIS A 34 19.93 -22.07 6.70
N SER A 35 19.50 -20.90 7.18
CA SER A 35 18.28 -20.78 8.01
C SER A 35 17.02 -21.28 7.29
N LEU A 36 16.93 -21.04 5.98
CA LEU A 36 15.77 -21.48 5.18
C LEU A 36 15.81 -22.99 4.90
N ASP A 37 16.98 -23.58 4.69
CA ASP A 37 17.13 -25.04 4.51
C ASP A 37 16.74 -25.79 5.80
N ALA A 38 17.10 -25.23 6.95
CA ALA A 38 16.71 -25.78 8.25
C ALA A 38 15.18 -25.85 8.45
N ALA A 39 14.39 -25.07 7.69
CA ALA A 39 12.94 -25.14 7.73
C ALA A 39 12.36 -26.42 7.12
N THR A 40 13.11 -27.09 6.22
CA THR A 40 12.67 -28.30 5.53
C THR A 40 13.29 -29.57 6.13
N LEU A 41 14.52 -29.49 6.64
CA LEU A 41 15.26 -30.64 7.20
C LEU A 41 14.79 -31.13 8.58
N THR A 42 15.00 -32.41 8.86
CA THR A 42 14.86 -33.03 10.19
C THR A 42 16.00 -32.62 11.13
N ILE A 43 15.86 -32.89 12.43
CA ILE A 43 16.91 -32.52 13.40
C ILE A 43 18.19 -33.35 13.20
N GLU A 44 18.04 -34.59 12.74
CA GLU A 44 19.13 -35.50 12.38
C GLU A 44 19.90 -34.97 11.17
N GLU A 45 19.19 -34.58 10.10
CA GLU A 45 19.82 -34.01 8.91
C GLU A 45 20.54 -32.69 9.20
N VAL A 46 19.98 -31.84 10.07
CA VAL A 46 20.66 -30.61 10.52
C VAL A 46 21.90 -30.94 11.37
N ALA A 47 21.81 -31.94 12.25
CA ALA A 47 22.94 -32.37 13.07
C ALA A 47 24.10 -32.87 12.18
N ASP A 48 23.78 -33.69 11.19
CA ASP A 48 24.75 -34.21 10.23
C ASP A 48 25.35 -33.07 9.37
N ALA A 49 24.51 -32.17 8.84
CA ALA A 49 24.95 -31.07 7.98
C ALA A 49 25.86 -30.06 8.70
N CYS A 50 25.67 -29.86 10.00
CA CYS A 50 26.49 -28.95 10.81
C CYS A 50 27.69 -29.64 11.50
N GLY A 51 27.86 -30.96 11.34
CA GLY A 51 28.89 -31.74 12.04
C GLY A 51 28.69 -31.77 13.56
N GLY A 52 27.44 -31.65 14.01
CA GLY A 52 27.04 -31.61 15.40
C GLY A 52 26.31 -32.88 15.85
N SER A 53 25.55 -32.77 16.93
CA SER A 53 24.64 -33.81 17.40
C SER A 53 23.24 -33.23 17.59
N VAL A 54 22.22 -34.08 17.56
CA VAL A 54 20.82 -33.73 17.87
C VAL A 54 20.72 -32.95 19.19
N ALA A 55 21.51 -33.34 20.20
CA ALA A 55 21.58 -32.65 21.48
C ALA A 55 22.16 -31.23 21.36
N SER A 56 23.19 -31.03 20.53
CA SER A 56 23.75 -29.71 20.26
C SER A 56 22.80 -28.82 19.46
N VAL A 57 22.06 -29.36 18.48
CA VAL A 57 21.02 -28.61 17.74
C VAL A 57 19.90 -28.15 18.67
N ASN A 58 19.40 -29.03 19.55
CA ASN A 58 18.40 -28.66 20.55
C ASN A 58 18.91 -27.63 21.57
N ARG A 59 20.17 -27.75 22.02
CA ARG A 59 20.78 -26.75 22.90
C ARG A 59 20.91 -25.39 22.24
N PHE A 60 21.27 -25.35 20.95
CA PHE A 60 21.32 -24.10 20.21
C PHE A 60 19.92 -23.48 20.04
N ALA A 61 18.89 -24.27 19.70
CA ALA A 61 17.52 -23.76 19.62
C ALA A 61 17.06 -23.15 20.95
N LYS A 62 17.40 -23.78 22.07
CA LYS A 62 17.18 -23.22 23.42
C LYS A 62 17.96 -21.94 23.68
N HIS A 63 19.21 -21.87 23.24
CA HIS A 63 20.04 -20.67 23.31
C HIS A 63 19.44 -19.52 22.48
N ALA A 64 18.82 -19.83 21.33
CA ALA A 64 18.04 -18.87 20.53
C ALA A 64 16.65 -18.53 21.14
N GLY A 65 16.34 -19.06 22.33
CA GLY A 65 15.14 -18.77 23.11
C GLY A 65 13.91 -19.64 22.78
N TYR A 66 14.09 -20.74 22.04
CA TYR A 66 13.01 -21.68 21.73
C TYR A 66 12.99 -22.84 22.73
N ARG A 67 11.88 -23.55 22.86
CA ARG A 67 11.77 -24.77 23.69
C ARG A 67 12.63 -25.92 23.15
N GLY A 68 12.89 -25.92 21.85
CA GLY A 68 13.73 -26.89 21.14
C GLY A 68 13.69 -26.67 19.64
N PHE A 69 14.33 -27.56 18.88
CA PHE A 69 14.46 -27.41 17.42
C PHE A 69 13.10 -27.42 16.70
N SER A 70 12.12 -28.20 17.15
CA SER A 70 10.80 -28.25 16.50
C SER A 70 10.09 -26.91 16.50
N GLU A 71 10.23 -26.11 17.56
CA GLU A 71 9.63 -24.78 17.64
C GLU A 71 10.39 -23.78 16.75
N LEU A 72 11.73 -23.84 16.76
CA LEU A 72 12.56 -23.07 15.83
C LEU A 72 12.23 -23.40 14.36
N LYS A 73 12.08 -24.68 14.02
CA LYS A 73 11.72 -25.15 12.68
C LYS A 73 10.34 -24.64 12.27
N ALA A 74 9.35 -24.68 13.16
CA ALA A 74 8.01 -24.18 12.88
C ALA A 74 8.03 -22.67 12.56
N ASP A 75 8.82 -21.89 13.29
CA ASP A 75 8.99 -20.45 13.07
C ASP A 75 9.72 -20.18 11.73
N LEU A 76 10.81 -20.90 11.44
CA LEU A 76 11.49 -20.84 10.14
C LEU A 76 10.58 -21.24 8.98
N ALA A 77 9.74 -22.25 9.15
CA ALA A 77 8.76 -22.68 8.14
C ALA A 77 7.69 -21.60 7.89
N ALA A 78 7.29 -20.85 8.92
CA ALA A 78 6.40 -19.70 8.75
C ALA A 78 7.07 -18.60 7.91
N VAL A 79 8.36 -18.32 8.14
CA VAL A 79 9.14 -17.38 7.33
C VAL A 79 9.22 -17.83 5.86
N VAL A 80 9.53 -19.11 5.60
CA VAL A 80 9.57 -19.67 4.24
C VAL A 80 8.21 -19.55 3.55
N ARG A 81 7.11 -19.88 4.24
CA ARG A 81 5.76 -19.75 3.68
C ARG A 81 5.44 -18.31 3.30
N GLN A 82 5.79 -17.34 4.15
CA GLN A 82 5.62 -15.93 3.81
C GLN A 82 6.49 -15.49 2.62
N ALA A 83 7.68 -16.04 2.46
CA ALA A 83 8.55 -15.76 1.31
C ALA A 83 8.02 -16.37 0.00
N LEU A 84 7.40 -17.55 0.06
CA LEU A 84 6.89 -18.28 -1.10
C LEU A 84 5.45 -17.91 -1.50
N GLN A 85 4.70 -17.21 -0.65
CA GLN A 85 3.33 -16.74 -0.92
C GLN A 85 3.09 -16.19 -2.34
N PRO A 86 3.96 -15.33 -2.91
CA PRO A 86 3.77 -14.85 -4.29
C PRO A 86 3.86 -15.94 -5.36
N VAL A 87 4.67 -16.99 -5.13
CA VAL A 87 4.82 -18.13 -6.04
C VAL A 87 3.55 -18.97 -6.01
N GLU A 88 3.04 -19.29 -4.82
CA GLU A 88 1.78 -20.03 -4.65
C GLU A 88 0.61 -19.27 -5.32
N LYS A 89 0.55 -17.96 -5.12
CA LYS A 89 -0.40 -17.05 -5.77
C LYS A 89 -0.31 -17.10 -7.30
N LEU A 90 0.90 -17.08 -7.85
CA LEU A 90 1.12 -17.18 -9.29
C LEU A 90 0.69 -18.53 -9.85
N GLU A 91 0.95 -19.63 -9.14
CA GLU A 91 0.53 -20.98 -9.55
C GLU A 91 -0.99 -21.13 -9.54
N LEU A 92 -1.67 -20.61 -8.51
CA LEU A 92 -3.13 -20.58 -8.42
C LEU A 92 -3.73 -19.78 -9.58
N GLU A 93 -3.21 -18.59 -9.84
CA GLU A 93 -3.67 -17.75 -10.96
C GLU A 93 -3.40 -18.40 -12.33
N ALA A 94 -2.23 -19.03 -12.52
CA ALA A 94 -1.92 -19.78 -13.75
C ALA A 94 -2.85 -20.98 -13.98
N SER A 95 -3.42 -21.54 -12.91
CA SER A 95 -4.42 -22.62 -12.96
C SER A 95 -5.85 -22.14 -13.19
N SER A 96 -6.11 -20.84 -12.97
CA SER A 96 -7.40 -20.21 -13.28
C SER A 96 -7.49 -19.91 -14.79
N ALA A 97 -8.69 -20.01 -15.38
CA ALA A 97 -8.88 -19.68 -16.79
C ALA A 97 -8.40 -18.24 -17.05
N GLN A 98 -7.71 -17.97 -18.18
CA GLN A 98 -7.12 -16.65 -18.50
C GLN A 98 -8.10 -15.49 -18.26
N GLU A 99 -8.03 -14.89 -17.07
CA GLU A 99 -8.79 -13.70 -16.73
C GLU A 99 -8.10 -12.49 -17.40
N GLY A 100 -8.84 -11.78 -18.25
CA GLY A 100 -8.35 -10.54 -18.86
C GLY A 100 -8.21 -9.40 -17.85
N ILE A 101 -7.81 -8.21 -18.31
CA ILE A 101 -7.64 -6.99 -17.50
C ILE A 101 -8.83 -6.68 -16.56
N GLY A 102 -10.05 -7.11 -16.91
CA GLY A 102 -11.26 -6.87 -16.13
C GLY A 102 -11.23 -7.45 -14.71
N ALA A 103 -10.63 -8.62 -14.49
CA ALA A 103 -10.58 -9.21 -13.15
C ALA A 103 -9.65 -8.43 -12.21
N TRP A 104 -8.47 -8.04 -12.71
CA TRP A 104 -7.52 -7.19 -12.01
C TRP A 104 -8.15 -5.85 -11.60
N LEU A 105 -8.89 -5.23 -12.52
CA LEU A 105 -9.63 -3.99 -12.23
C LEU A 105 -10.71 -4.21 -11.18
N ALA A 106 -11.44 -5.31 -11.24
CA ALA A 106 -12.47 -5.64 -10.25
C ALA A 106 -11.89 -5.80 -8.83
N ASP A 107 -10.71 -6.43 -8.69
CA ASP A 107 -10.04 -6.52 -7.38
C ASP A 107 -9.63 -5.15 -6.85
N HIS A 108 -9.04 -4.31 -7.70
CA HIS A 108 -8.66 -2.96 -7.31
C HIS A 108 -9.87 -2.11 -6.94
N GLN A 109 -11.00 -2.28 -7.63
CA GLN A 109 -12.27 -1.66 -7.26
C GLN A 109 -12.77 -2.14 -5.89
N ARG A 110 -12.65 -3.43 -5.57
CA ARG A 110 -13.00 -3.95 -4.23
C ARG A 110 -12.14 -3.31 -3.14
N ASN A 111 -10.83 -3.22 -3.35
CA ASN A 111 -9.92 -2.56 -2.43
C ASN A 111 -10.32 -1.09 -2.19
N LEU A 112 -10.59 -0.34 -3.26
CA LEU A 112 -11.00 1.08 -3.16
C LEU A 112 -12.35 1.24 -2.44
N ALA A 113 -13.33 0.39 -2.76
CA ALA A 113 -14.64 0.44 -2.12
C ALA A 113 -14.56 0.16 -0.61
N ALA A 114 -13.67 -0.75 -0.19
CA ALA A 114 -13.46 -1.10 1.21
C ALA A 114 -12.79 0.01 2.04
N MET A 115 -12.21 1.04 1.40
CA MET A 115 -11.59 2.17 2.10
C MET A 115 -12.61 3.17 2.65
N ASP A 116 -13.78 3.31 2.02
CA ASP A 116 -14.74 4.34 2.40
C ASP A 116 -15.52 3.93 3.66
N SER A 117 -15.17 4.54 4.78
CA SER A 117 -15.91 4.41 6.03
C SER A 117 -15.97 5.75 6.79
N PRO A 118 -16.98 5.98 7.64
CA PRO A 118 -17.06 7.18 8.47
C PRO A 118 -15.81 7.39 9.33
N LEU A 119 -15.28 6.31 9.92
CA LEU A 119 -14.06 6.35 10.73
C LEU A 119 -12.83 6.76 9.92
N GLN A 120 -12.68 6.23 8.70
CA GLN A 120 -11.58 6.62 7.81
C GLN A 120 -11.65 8.12 7.50
N ARG A 121 -12.84 8.66 7.21
CA ARG A 121 -13.01 10.10 6.91
C ARG A 121 -12.63 10.99 8.09
N GLU A 122 -13.06 10.64 9.29
CA GLU A 122 -12.69 11.34 10.53
C GLU A 122 -11.18 11.34 10.74
N ARG A 123 -10.56 10.16 10.64
CA ARG A 123 -9.11 10.00 10.78
C ARG A 123 -8.34 10.77 9.73
N LEU A 124 -8.84 10.81 8.50
CA LEU A 124 -8.19 11.51 7.39
C LEU A 124 -8.23 13.03 7.60
N ALA A 125 -9.37 13.56 8.05
CA ALA A 125 -9.47 14.97 8.45
C ALA A 125 -8.54 15.31 9.63
N HIS A 126 -8.50 14.45 10.66
CA HIS A 126 -7.60 14.62 11.79
C HIS A 126 -6.12 14.59 11.38
N ALA A 127 -5.72 13.60 10.57
CA ALA A 127 -4.35 13.50 10.06
C ALA A 127 -3.96 14.73 9.22
N ALA A 128 -4.86 15.22 8.36
CA ALA A 128 -4.64 16.43 7.57
C ALA A 128 -4.41 17.67 8.45
N ALA A 129 -5.21 17.85 9.51
CA ALA A 129 -5.01 18.95 10.47
C ALA A 129 -3.65 18.86 11.16
N ARG A 130 -3.26 17.66 11.64
CA ARG A 130 -1.96 17.42 12.26
C ARG A 130 -0.78 17.66 11.32
N ILE A 131 -0.94 17.37 10.03
CA ILE A 131 0.05 17.68 9.00
C ILE A 131 0.20 19.19 8.84
N VAL A 132 -0.90 19.94 8.69
CA VAL A 132 -0.86 21.41 8.50
C VAL A 132 -0.24 22.13 9.69
N GLU A 133 -0.48 21.64 10.92
CA GLU A 133 0.05 22.23 12.15
C GLU A 133 1.51 21.86 12.47
N SER A 134 2.09 20.88 11.76
CA SER A 134 3.40 20.34 12.11
C SER A 134 4.57 21.26 11.72
N ASN A 135 5.68 21.14 12.44
CA ASN A 135 6.91 21.84 12.10
C ASN A 135 7.56 21.26 10.83
N ALA A 136 7.64 19.93 10.77
CA ALA A 136 8.08 19.16 9.61
C ALA A 136 7.25 17.88 9.44
N VAL A 137 7.07 17.48 8.18
CA VAL A 137 6.43 16.22 7.80
C VAL A 137 7.50 15.27 7.28
N TYR A 138 7.66 14.12 7.93
CA TYR A 138 8.55 13.06 7.47
C TYR A 138 7.72 11.98 6.77
N CYS A 139 8.07 11.62 5.54
CA CYS A 139 7.42 10.54 4.80
C CYS A 139 8.36 9.33 4.76
N LEU A 140 7.97 8.23 5.43
CA LEU A 140 8.79 7.05 5.62
C LEU A 140 8.16 5.80 5.00
N GLY A 141 8.86 5.17 4.08
CA GLY A 141 8.54 3.87 3.52
C GLY A 141 9.82 3.22 3.03
N LEU A 142 9.93 1.90 3.17
CA LEU A 142 11.10 1.13 2.73
C LEU A 142 10.69 0.13 1.63
N GLY A 143 11.66 -0.33 0.84
CA GLY A 143 11.38 -1.16 -0.34
C GLY A 143 10.49 -0.40 -1.33
N LEU A 144 9.45 -1.05 -1.88
CA LEU A 144 8.53 -0.41 -2.82
C LEU A 144 7.74 0.77 -2.20
N SER A 145 7.47 0.73 -0.89
CA SER A 145 6.76 1.82 -0.21
C SER A 145 7.55 3.13 -0.21
N THR A 146 8.87 3.12 -0.44
CA THR A 146 9.66 4.36 -0.56
C THR A 146 9.14 5.24 -1.70
N TYR A 147 8.72 4.66 -2.82
CA TYR A 147 8.23 5.41 -3.98
C TYR A 147 6.86 6.03 -3.71
N LEU A 148 6.00 5.34 -2.94
CA LEU A 148 4.72 5.90 -2.48
C LEU A 148 4.95 7.07 -1.53
N THR A 149 5.93 6.97 -0.63
CA THR A 149 6.29 8.12 0.22
C THR A 149 6.99 9.24 -0.52
N GLY A 150 7.67 8.96 -1.64
CA GLY A 150 8.20 9.98 -2.54
C GLY A 150 7.08 10.75 -3.22
N LEU A 151 6.09 10.04 -3.78
CA LEU A 151 4.87 10.64 -4.33
C LEU A 151 4.16 11.52 -3.30
N LEU A 152 3.96 11.01 -2.07
CA LEU A 152 3.36 11.79 -0.99
C LEU A 152 4.19 13.03 -0.64
N ALA A 153 5.52 12.87 -0.49
CA ALA A 153 6.40 13.98 -0.14
C ALA A 153 6.36 15.09 -1.20
N ASP A 154 6.46 14.73 -2.48
CA ASP A 154 6.40 15.68 -3.60
C ASP A 154 5.04 16.36 -3.69
N THR A 155 3.95 15.64 -3.40
CA THR A 155 2.59 16.20 -3.41
C THR A 155 2.39 17.20 -2.27
N LEU A 156 2.97 16.96 -1.10
CA LEU A 156 2.83 17.84 0.07
C LEU A 156 3.80 19.04 0.04
N MET A 157 4.93 18.93 -0.66
CA MET A 157 6.01 19.93 -0.67
C MET A 157 5.55 21.36 -0.97
N PRO A 158 4.63 21.63 -1.91
CA PRO A 158 4.15 22.99 -2.15
C PRO A 158 3.34 23.57 -0.99
N TYR A 159 2.67 22.70 -0.21
CA TYR A 159 1.65 23.08 0.77
C TYR A 159 2.11 22.96 2.22
N HIS A 160 3.32 22.46 2.44
CA HIS A 160 3.91 22.36 3.77
C HIS A 160 5.34 22.90 3.76
N ARG A 161 5.70 23.66 4.80
CA ARG A 161 6.98 24.40 4.85
C ARG A 161 8.20 23.49 4.80
N GLN A 162 8.11 22.31 5.41
CA GLN A 162 9.19 21.35 5.48
C GLN A 162 8.63 19.94 5.32
N VAL A 163 8.99 19.29 4.22
CA VAL A 163 8.66 17.89 3.94
C VAL A 163 9.95 17.12 3.69
N VAL A 164 10.11 15.97 4.33
CA VAL A 164 11.31 15.14 4.27
C VAL A 164 10.93 13.77 3.76
N TRP A 165 11.38 13.42 2.56
CA TRP A 165 11.34 12.05 2.09
C TRP A 165 12.44 11.24 2.78
N ALA A 166 12.08 10.51 3.85
CA ALA A 166 13.05 9.98 4.80
C ALA A 166 14.01 8.99 4.13
N ALA A 167 13.50 7.94 3.49
CA ALA A 167 14.35 6.92 2.87
C ALA A 167 15.00 7.41 1.58
N ALA A 168 14.31 8.23 0.77
CA ALA A 168 14.80 8.72 -0.53
C ALA A 168 15.38 7.62 -1.45
N GLY A 169 14.83 6.40 -1.38
CA GLY A 169 15.35 5.23 -2.10
C GLY A 169 16.66 4.65 -1.53
N GLY A 170 17.28 5.30 -0.54
CA GLY A 170 18.53 4.87 0.12
C GLY A 170 18.35 3.88 1.28
N GLY A 171 17.12 3.42 1.54
CA GLY A 171 16.83 2.41 2.56
C GLY A 171 16.90 2.92 4.01
N SER A 172 17.04 1.99 4.96
CA SER A 172 16.88 2.23 6.40
C SER A 172 17.93 3.17 6.98
N GLU A 173 19.19 3.04 6.54
CA GLU A 173 20.27 3.92 7.00
C GLU A 173 20.02 5.37 6.61
N GLN A 174 19.62 5.61 5.35
CA GLN A 174 19.31 6.95 4.87
C GLN A 174 18.09 7.54 5.59
N ALA A 175 17.06 6.72 5.80
CA ALA A 175 15.89 7.11 6.59
C ALA A 175 16.28 7.56 8.00
N ALA A 176 17.10 6.77 8.71
CA ALA A 176 17.59 7.11 10.04
C ALA A 176 18.35 8.44 10.04
N ARG A 177 19.25 8.67 9.06
CA ARG A 177 20.00 9.92 8.91
C ARG A 177 19.08 11.11 8.73
N HIS A 178 18.11 11.03 7.81
CA HIS A 178 17.17 12.12 7.56
C HIS A 178 16.24 12.39 8.74
N MET A 179 15.91 11.36 9.53
CA MET A 179 15.05 11.46 10.71
C MET A 179 15.82 11.83 12.00
N THR A 180 17.11 12.18 11.93
CA THR A 180 17.93 12.49 13.13
C THR A 180 17.30 13.59 14.01
N ARG A 181 16.58 14.54 13.41
CA ARG A 181 15.99 15.70 14.08
C ARG A 181 14.49 15.58 14.38
N ILE A 182 13.87 14.45 14.05
CA ILE A 182 12.44 14.27 14.27
C ILE A 182 12.10 14.33 15.77
N GLY A 183 11.01 15.01 16.11
CA GLY A 183 10.55 15.04 17.50
C GLY A 183 9.24 15.77 17.70
N SER A 184 9.07 16.34 18.90
CA SER A 184 7.83 17.03 19.28
C SER A 184 7.46 18.16 18.32
N GLY A 185 6.20 18.16 17.89
CA GLY A 185 5.67 19.10 16.90
C GLY A 185 5.88 18.66 15.44
N ASP A 186 6.64 17.60 15.18
CA ASP A 186 6.73 16.99 13.85
C ASP A 186 5.65 15.91 13.64
N THR A 187 5.35 15.63 12.37
CA THR A 187 4.50 14.52 11.96
C THR A 187 5.31 13.52 11.13
N LEU A 188 5.27 12.24 11.49
CA LEU A 188 5.71 11.13 10.65
C LEU A 188 4.50 10.52 9.95
N ILE A 189 4.55 10.43 8.62
CA ILE A 189 3.64 9.61 7.82
C ILE A 189 4.42 8.39 7.36
N ALA A 190 4.09 7.22 7.92
CA ALA A 190 4.76 5.96 7.62
C ALA A 190 3.86 5.07 6.75
N ILE A 191 4.40 4.54 5.65
CA ILE A 191 3.72 3.59 4.77
C ILE A 191 4.34 2.20 4.94
N SER A 192 3.53 1.22 5.32
CA SER A 192 3.91 -0.19 5.35
C SER A 192 2.78 -1.03 4.75
N LEU A 193 3.14 -1.98 3.89
CA LEU A 193 2.22 -2.87 3.18
C LEU A 193 2.69 -4.32 3.37
N PRO A 194 1.86 -5.34 3.05
CA PRO A 194 2.19 -6.75 3.26
C PRO A 194 3.60 -7.13 2.83
N ARG A 195 4.22 -8.02 3.63
CA ARG A 195 5.69 -8.10 3.82
C ARG A 195 6.22 -6.85 4.53
N TYR A 196 5.56 -6.53 5.65
CA TYR A 196 5.83 -5.37 6.46
C TYR A 196 7.32 -5.27 6.82
N SER A 197 7.93 -4.15 6.44
CA SER A 197 9.32 -3.88 6.79
C SER A 197 9.42 -3.63 8.29
N ARG A 198 10.15 -4.48 9.00
CA ARG A 198 10.48 -4.28 10.41
C ARG A 198 11.14 -2.92 10.63
N ASP A 199 12.10 -2.55 9.78
CA ASP A 199 12.81 -1.28 9.90
C ASP A 199 11.89 -0.06 9.78
N THR A 200 10.82 -0.14 8.99
CA THR A 200 9.80 0.93 8.93
C THR A 200 9.09 1.07 10.28
N VAL A 201 8.76 -0.05 10.93
CA VAL A 201 8.09 -0.07 12.24
C VAL A 201 9.03 0.47 13.32
N GLU A 202 10.30 0.04 13.33
CA GLU A 202 11.31 0.50 14.29
C GLU A 202 11.58 2.01 14.14
N LEU A 203 11.70 2.52 12.91
CA LEU A 203 11.88 3.95 12.66
C LEU A 203 10.63 4.77 13.02
N ALA A 204 9.43 4.19 12.85
CA ALA A 204 8.20 4.82 13.34
C ALA A 204 8.15 4.88 14.87
N ARG A 205 8.60 3.82 15.55
CA ARG A 205 8.73 3.78 17.02
C ARG A 205 9.74 4.82 17.50
N TYR A 206 10.90 4.88 16.86
CA TYR A 206 11.94 5.88 17.11
C TYR A 206 11.39 7.33 17.05
N ALA A 207 10.51 7.62 16.09
CA ALA A 207 9.88 8.92 15.96
C ALA A 207 8.87 9.19 17.09
N ARG A 208 8.02 8.21 17.40
CA ARG A 208 7.04 8.31 18.48
C ARG A 208 7.70 8.52 19.84
N GLU A 209 8.78 7.80 20.14
CA GLU A 209 9.55 7.96 21.38
C GLU A 209 10.15 9.36 21.55
N ARG A 210 10.32 10.11 20.45
CA ARG A 210 10.78 11.51 20.44
C ARG A 210 9.63 12.53 20.49
N GLY A 211 8.39 12.05 20.60
CA GLY A 211 7.20 12.87 20.70
C GLY A 211 6.64 13.37 19.37
N ALA A 212 7.11 12.85 18.24
CA ALA A 212 6.49 13.12 16.95
C ALA A 212 5.13 12.42 16.85
N TYR A 213 4.18 13.04 16.15
CA TYR A 213 2.89 12.41 15.85
C TYR A 213 3.05 11.41 14.71
N VAL A 214 2.58 10.17 14.87
CA VAL A 214 2.74 9.11 13.86
C VAL A 214 1.40 8.77 13.20
N ALA A 215 1.29 9.05 11.90
CA ALA A 215 0.22 8.58 11.04
C ALA A 215 0.70 7.36 10.24
N ALA A 216 0.08 6.21 10.46
CA ALA A 216 0.32 4.99 9.69
C ALA A 216 -0.66 4.86 8.53
N LEU A 217 -0.12 4.63 7.35
CA LEU A 217 -0.85 4.26 6.14
C LEU A 217 -0.52 2.80 5.83
N THR A 218 -1.50 1.92 6.01
CA THR A 218 -1.31 0.46 5.91
C THR A 218 -2.58 -0.20 5.39
N ASP A 219 -2.54 -1.50 5.09
CA ASP A 219 -3.67 -2.26 4.56
C ASP A 219 -4.64 -2.81 5.60
N ASP A 220 -4.14 -3.20 6.78
CA ASP A 220 -4.91 -3.89 7.82
C ASP A 220 -4.74 -3.23 9.21
N PRO A 221 -5.81 -3.15 10.04
CA PRO A 221 -5.72 -2.59 11.40
C PRO A 221 -4.80 -3.37 12.34
N THR A 222 -4.49 -4.63 12.04
CA THR A 222 -3.57 -5.49 12.80
C THR A 222 -2.15 -5.47 12.25
N ALA A 223 -1.88 -4.68 11.21
CA ALA A 223 -0.53 -4.53 10.67
C ALA A 223 0.44 -4.02 11.75
N PRO A 224 1.71 -4.48 11.79
CA PRO A 224 2.66 -4.12 12.85
C PRO A 224 2.85 -2.61 13.03
N LEU A 225 2.77 -1.84 11.94
CA LEU A 225 2.90 -0.38 11.98
C LEU A 225 1.74 0.28 12.76
N ALA A 226 0.54 -0.31 12.74
CA ALA A 226 -0.66 0.25 13.37
C ALA A 226 -0.50 0.38 14.89
N ALA A 227 0.15 -0.60 15.55
CA ALA A 227 0.39 -0.60 16.99
C ALA A 227 1.27 0.59 17.45
N THR A 228 2.10 1.12 16.55
CA THR A 228 3.02 2.23 16.84
C THR A 228 2.43 3.58 16.44
N ALA A 229 1.25 3.64 15.81
CA ALA A 229 0.68 4.88 15.31
C ALA A 229 -0.20 5.61 16.34
N ASP A 230 -0.33 6.92 16.19
CA ASP A 230 -1.38 7.72 16.83
C ASP A 230 -2.66 7.75 15.99
N CYS A 231 -2.53 7.60 14.66
CA CYS A 231 -3.63 7.50 13.72
C CYS A 231 -3.32 6.48 12.63
N VAL A 232 -4.31 5.66 12.29
CA VAL A 232 -4.18 4.60 11.27
C VAL A 232 -5.18 4.86 10.14
N LEU A 233 -4.67 5.12 8.94
CA LEU A 233 -5.43 5.23 7.71
C LEU A 233 -5.27 3.94 6.92
N LEU A 234 -6.39 3.29 6.61
CA LEU A 234 -6.41 1.99 5.95
C LEU A 234 -6.57 2.11 4.44
N ALA A 235 -5.79 1.34 3.71
CA ALA A 235 -5.87 1.13 2.26
C ALA A 235 -5.71 -0.36 1.97
N PRO A 236 -6.81 -1.16 1.99
CA PRO A 236 -6.77 -2.57 1.67
C PRO A 236 -5.98 -2.84 0.38
N ALA A 237 -5.08 -3.81 0.46
CA ALA A 237 -4.05 -4.02 -0.55
C ALA A 237 -4.08 -5.44 -1.12
N GLU A 238 -5.23 -6.10 -1.13
CA GLU A 238 -5.36 -7.45 -1.68
C GLU A 238 -4.88 -7.48 -3.14
N HIS A 239 -4.09 -8.50 -3.47
CA HIS A 239 -3.58 -8.71 -4.82
C HIS A 239 -3.41 -10.20 -5.08
N ARG A 240 -3.83 -10.64 -6.29
CA ARG A 240 -3.83 -12.04 -6.71
C ARG A 240 -2.45 -12.66 -6.89
N VAL A 241 -1.50 -11.90 -7.46
CA VAL A 241 -0.12 -12.37 -7.71
C VAL A 241 0.92 -11.70 -6.80
N LEU A 242 1.02 -10.38 -6.84
CA LEU A 242 1.98 -9.61 -6.05
C LEU A 242 1.67 -9.68 -4.55
N SER A 243 2.64 -9.26 -3.74
CA SER A 243 2.48 -9.20 -2.28
C SER A 243 1.36 -8.27 -1.86
N SER A 244 1.15 -7.17 -2.59
CA SER A 244 0.16 -6.15 -2.27
C SER A 244 -0.15 -5.27 -3.48
N SER A 245 -1.38 -4.77 -3.58
CA SER A 245 -1.77 -3.71 -4.51
C SER A 245 -1.45 -2.33 -3.93
N SER A 246 -0.89 -1.43 -4.74
CA SER A 246 -0.63 -0.04 -4.36
C SER A 246 -1.77 0.91 -4.72
N VAL A 247 -2.79 0.46 -5.47
CA VAL A 247 -3.85 1.34 -6.02
C VAL A 247 -4.61 2.06 -4.92
N GLY A 248 -5.06 1.35 -3.89
CA GLY A 248 -5.73 1.96 -2.75
C GLY A 248 -4.83 2.94 -1.99
N MET A 249 -3.53 2.64 -1.89
CA MET A 249 -2.57 3.50 -1.21
C MET A 249 -2.32 4.80 -1.98
N VAL A 250 -2.22 4.74 -3.31
CA VAL A 250 -2.12 5.94 -4.16
C VAL A 250 -3.37 6.80 -4.01
N ALA A 251 -4.56 6.21 -4.08
CA ALA A 251 -5.81 6.94 -3.86
C ALA A 251 -5.87 7.58 -2.46
N LEU A 252 -5.38 6.88 -1.43
CA LEU A 252 -5.31 7.40 -0.07
C LEU A 252 -4.32 8.57 0.06
N ILE A 253 -3.15 8.50 -0.59
CA ILE A 253 -2.16 9.58 -0.65
C ILE A 253 -2.76 10.82 -1.29
N GLU A 254 -3.41 10.68 -2.46
CA GLU A 254 -4.05 11.80 -3.17
C GLU A 254 -5.20 12.41 -2.35
N THR A 255 -5.97 11.56 -1.66
CA THR A 255 -7.07 12.02 -0.79
C THR A 255 -6.54 12.77 0.43
N LEU A 256 -5.51 12.23 1.10
CA LEU A 256 -4.86 12.88 2.24
C LEU A 256 -4.25 14.23 1.82
N ALA A 257 -3.52 14.27 0.71
CA ALA A 257 -2.96 15.51 0.19
C ALA A 257 -4.05 16.54 -0.18
N SER A 258 -5.18 16.08 -0.72
CA SER A 258 -6.33 16.95 -1.01
C SER A 258 -6.94 17.54 0.26
N GLU A 259 -7.05 16.77 1.35
CA GLU A 259 -7.52 17.31 2.63
C GLU A 259 -6.51 18.25 3.27
N VAL A 260 -5.21 17.96 3.19
CA VAL A 260 -4.15 18.88 3.62
C VAL A 260 -4.24 20.19 2.85
N LEU A 261 -4.41 20.14 1.53
CA LEU A 261 -4.58 21.32 0.67
C LEU A 261 -5.80 22.16 1.09
N LYS A 262 -6.93 21.52 1.37
CA LYS A 262 -8.15 22.21 1.83
C LYS A 262 -7.96 22.87 3.19
N ALA A 263 -7.23 22.22 4.09
CA ALA A 263 -6.93 22.72 5.42
C ALA A 263 -5.82 23.80 5.43
N THR A 264 -4.97 23.85 4.40
CA THR A 264 -3.84 24.79 4.30
C THR A 264 -4.34 26.21 4.01
N PRO A 265 -4.00 27.20 4.86
CA PRO A 265 -4.30 28.60 4.58
C PRO A 265 -3.67 29.07 3.27
N GLN A 266 -4.39 29.90 2.51
CA GLN A 266 -3.90 30.47 1.24
C GLN A 266 -3.55 29.41 0.16
N SER A 267 -4.07 28.19 0.28
CA SER A 267 -3.85 27.09 -0.69
C SER A 267 -4.06 27.49 -2.15
N LYS A 268 -5.06 28.33 -2.44
CA LYS A 268 -5.29 28.86 -3.81
C LYS A 268 -4.12 29.69 -4.34
N ALA A 269 -3.51 30.52 -3.49
CA ALA A 269 -2.37 31.36 -3.89
C ALA A 269 -1.12 30.50 -4.11
N ILE A 270 -0.90 29.51 -3.24
CA ILE A 270 0.17 28.52 -3.40
C ILE A 270 0.00 27.74 -4.70
N ALA A 271 -1.20 27.22 -4.97
CA ALA A 271 -1.49 26.48 -6.19
C ALA A 271 -1.29 27.33 -7.46
N ALA A 272 -1.66 28.62 -7.43
CA ALA A 272 -1.42 29.54 -8.53
C ALA A 272 0.08 29.80 -8.75
N SER A 273 0.85 30.01 -7.69
CA SER A 273 2.30 30.20 -7.75
C SER A 273 3.02 28.95 -8.26
N LEU A 274 2.63 27.76 -7.79
CA LEU A 274 3.13 26.49 -8.29
C LEU A 274 2.83 26.32 -9.78
N SER A 275 1.59 26.59 -10.19
CA SER A 275 1.18 26.49 -11.60
C SER A 275 2.01 27.40 -12.48
N GLN A 276 2.26 28.64 -12.07
CA GLN A 276 3.12 29.58 -12.80
C GLN A 276 4.58 29.12 -12.86
N THR A 277 5.10 28.53 -11.78
CA THR A 277 6.48 28.06 -11.68
C THR A 277 6.73 26.84 -12.56
N VAL A 278 5.75 25.93 -12.63
CA VAL A 278 5.85 24.67 -13.39
C VAL A 278 5.45 24.88 -14.86
N LEU A 279 4.66 25.90 -15.17
CA LEU A 279 4.17 26.21 -16.53
C LEU A 279 5.24 26.10 -17.63
N PRO A 280 6.46 26.64 -17.47
CA PRO A 280 7.48 26.59 -18.54
C PRO A 280 7.99 25.18 -18.85
N TYR A 281 7.73 24.21 -17.99
CA TYR A 281 8.14 22.82 -18.12
C TYR A 281 7.00 21.91 -18.65
N LEU A 282 5.81 22.47 -18.89
CA LEU A 282 4.63 21.72 -19.33
C LEU A 282 4.29 22.05 -20.78
N MET A 283 3.86 21.01 -21.50
CA MET A 283 3.27 21.17 -22.83
C MET A 283 1.77 21.39 -22.68
N PHE A 284 1.26 22.50 -23.21
CA PHE A 284 -0.17 22.75 -23.31
C PHE A 284 -0.59 22.57 -24.77
N ASP A 285 -1.54 21.66 -25.00
CA ASP A 285 -2.23 21.62 -26.27
C ASP A 285 -3.24 22.78 -26.30
N THR A 286 -2.89 23.85 -27.01
CA THR A 286 -3.76 25.01 -27.22
C THR A 286 -4.73 24.79 -28.37
N THR A 287 -4.77 23.60 -28.98
CA THR A 287 -5.75 23.29 -30.02
C THR A 287 -7.14 23.33 -29.39
N PRO A 288 -8.07 24.18 -29.88
CA PRO A 288 -9.42 24.25 -29.33
C PRO A 288 -10.06 22.86 -29.40
N SER A 289 -10.35 22.28 -28.23
CA SER A 289 -11.10 21.02 -28.16
C SER A 289 -12.43 21.18 -28.90
N MET A 290 -12.58 20.54 -30.06
CA MET A 290 -13.80 20.56 -30.87
C MET A 290 -14.99 19.87 -30.19
N THR A 291 -14.87 19.40 -28.95
CA THR A 291 -15.92 18.58 -28.29
C THR A 291 -16.91 19.36 -27.44
N ALA A 292 -16.75 20.69 -27.28
CA ALA A 292 -17.70 21.49 -26.50
C ALA A 292 -18.78 22.22 -27.34
N LYS A 293 -18.64 22.32 -28.68
CA LYS A 293 -19.58 23.09 -29.53
C LYS A 293 -20.61 22.26 -30.32
N THR A 294 -20.44 20.94 -30.44
CA THR A 294 -21.34 20.13 -31.30
C THR A 294 -22.57 19.55 -30.57
N ARG A 295 -22.75 19.82 -29.27
CA ARG A 295 -23.93 19.35 -28.51
C ARG A 295 -25.04 20.39 -28.33
N ALA A 296 -24.80 21.65 -28.75
CA ALA A 296 -25.78 22.73 -28.67
C ALA A 296 -26.58 22.92 -29.97
N ASP A 297 -26.02 22.56 -31.13
CA ASP A 297 -26.65 22.83 -32.44
C ASP A 297 -27.56 21.71 -32.96
N THR A 298 -27.76 20.61 -32.21
CA THR A 298 -28.70 19.53 -32.58
C THR A 298 -30.03 19.57 -31.82
N LYS A 299 -30.29 20.63 -31.03
CA LYS A 299 -31.53 20.78 -30.24
C LYS A 299 -32.35 22.04 -30.53
N ALA A 300 -32.05 22.72 -31.64
CA ALA A 300 -32.76 23.92 -32.09
C ALA A 300 -33.24 23.80 -33.54
N ASP A 301 -33.93 22.71 -33.88
CA ASP A 301 -34.85 22.74 -35.03
C ASP A 301 -35.99 21.74 -34.82
N THR A 302 -36.92 22.08 -33.93
CA THR A 302 -38.28 21.52 -34.00
C THR A 302 -39.32 22.57 -33.58
N ARG A 303 -40.01 23.07 -34.61
CA ARG A 303 -41.39 23.65 -34.66
C ARG A 303 -41.57 25.13 -34.34
N PRO A 304 -42.71 25.73 -34.77
CA PRO A 304 -43.40 25.63 -36.07
C PRO A 304 -43.76 27.05 -36.59
N ASP A 305 -44.27 27.20 -37.81
CA ASP A 305 -45.37 28.14 -38.08
C ASP A 305 -45.94 27.94 -39.50
N GLY A 306 -47.26 27.80 -39.55
CA GLY A 306 -48.00 27.40 -40.75
C GLY A 306 -48.59 28.55 -41.57
N LYS A 307 -49.24 28.17 -42.67
CA LYS A 307 -50.47 28.81 -43.17
C LYS A 307 -51.20 27.87 -44.14
N ALA A 308 -52.51 28.08 -44.19
CA ALA A 308 -53.57 27.12 -44.47
C ALA A 308 -54.00 26.96 -45.95
N ALA A 309 -54.99 26.05 -46.12
CA ALA A 309 -55.95 25.83 -47.23
C ALA A 309 -55.59 24.70 -48.21
N GLY A 310 -56.44 23.72 -48.54
CA GLY A 310 -57.80 23.38 -48.10
C GLY A 310 -58.33 22.16 -48.89
N PHE A 311 -59.48 21.60 -48.44
CA PHE A 311 -60.37 20.61 -49.12
C PHE A 311 -59.72 19.24 -49.51
N LYS A 312 -60.34 18.05 -49.40
CA LYS A 312 -61.74 17.60 -49.43
C LYS A 312 -61.80 16.12 -49.00
N HIS A 313 -62.97 15.69 -48.49
CA HIS A 313 -63.37 14.32 -48.17
C HIS A 313 -63.25 13.29 -49.32
N SER A 314 -62.99 12.02 -48.98
CA SER A 314 -63.87 10.87 -49.32
C SER A 314 -63.35 9.52 -48.76
N ASP A 315 -64.19 8.90 -47.93
CA ASP A 315 -64.65 7.51 -47.92
C ASP A 315 -63.71 6.28 -47.86
N GLY A 316 -64.04 5.39 -46.91
CA GLY A 316 -64.13 3.94 -47.15
C GLY A 316 -63.34 3.01 -46.21
N PRO A 317 -63.99 2.25 -45.31
CA PRO A 317 -63.36 1.24 -44.45
C PRO A 317 -63.61 -0.20 -44.93
N SER A 318 -62.74 -1.15 -44.56
CA SER A 318 -62.91 -2.63 -44.56
C SER A 318 -61.52 -3.26 -44.72
N GLY A 319 -61.04 -4.25 -43.99
CA GLY A 319 -61.67 -5.33 -43.24
C GLY A 319 -60.85 -6.61 -43.49
N ALA A 320 -60.69 -7.44 -42.45
CA ALA A 320 -60.34 -8.88 -42.48
C ALA A 320 -58.97 -9.31 -43.09
N SER A 321 -58.06 -9.82 -42.25
CA SER A 321 -57.83 -11.26 -41.98
C SER A 321 -57.10 -12.02 -43.10
N GLY A 322 -55.86 -12.43 -42.81
CA GLY A 322 -55.10 -13.38 -43.64
C GLY A 322 -54.00 -14.06 -42.83
N LYS A 323 -54.33 -15.20 -42.22
CA LYS A 323 -53.36 -16.17 -41.68
C LYS A 323 -52.35 -16.57 -42.77
N THR A 324 -51.09 -16.81 -42.42
CA THR A 324 -50.42 -18.08 -42.75
C THR A 324 -49.10 -18.28 -42.01
N ARG A 325 -48.86 -19.57 -41.76
CA ARG A 325 -47.85 -20.23 -40.93
C ARG A 325 -46.40 -20.03 -41.42
N LYS A 326 -45.50 -19.94 -40.42
CA LYS A 326 -44.22 -20.69 -40.22
C LYS A 326 -43.99 -21.93 -41.11
N PRO A 327 -42.75 -22.42 -41.33
CA PRO A 327 -41.87 -22.81 -40.22
C PRO A 327 -40.34 -22.77 -40.40
N SER A 328 -39.69 -23.09 -39.27
CA SER A 328 -38.30 -23.48 -39.01
C SER A 328 -37.22 -22.42 -39.17
#